data_AF-A0A381FQG9-F1
#
_entry.id   AF-A0A381FQG9-F1
#
_cell.length_a   1.000
_cell.length_b   1.000
_cell.length_c   1.000
_cell.angle_alpha   90.00
_cell.angle_beta   90.00
_cell.angle_gamma   90.00
#
_symmetry.space_group_name_H-M   'P 1'
#
loop_
_entity.id
_entity.type
_entity.pdbx_description
1 polymer ?
#
loop_
_entity_poly.entity_id
_entity_poly.type
_entity_poly.pdbx_seq_one_letter_code
_entity_poly.pdbx_strand_id
1 'polypeptide(L)'
;MRDWWTPETRKQFENRTQLLIEQYNSFSTLEGIHLNGKQTLGENIGDLTGVVVAHTAYQLYLKDHPDKKKNLNGFIPDQRYFLSFAQVNRSLYTPEVYQLVQKRIIMRLPIPCKGCSKKY
;
A
#
# COMPACT_ATOMS: atom_id res chain seq x y z
N MET A 1 11.73 -16.03 -16.00
CA MET A 1 11.13 -16.64 -14.79
C MET A 1 10.07 -17.62 -15.26
N ARG A 2 10.00 -18.82 -14.70
CA ARG A 2 9.01 -19.84 -15.07
C ARG A 2 7.69 -19.57 -14.34
N ASP A 3 6.57 -19.65 -15.06
CA ASP A 3 5.25 -19.57 -14.44
C ASP A 3 5.05 -20.78 -13.53
N TRP A 4 4.70 -20.53 -12.28
CA TRP A 4 4.43 -21.55 -11.27
C TRP A 4 2.95 -21.55 -10.84
N TRP A 5 2.12 -20.74 -11.49
CA TRP A 5 0.70 -20.60 -11.20
C TRP A 5 -0.13 -21.45 -12.16
N THR A 6 -1.23 -21.99 -11.64
CA THR A 6 -2.27 -22.52 -12.52
C THR A 6 -3.01 -21.36 -13.20
N PRO A 7 -3.62 -21.57 -14.38
CA PRO A 7 -4.43 -20.55 -15.04
C PRO A 7 -5.57 -20.01 -14.15
N GLU A 8 -6.18 -20.87 -13.35
CA GLU A 8 -7.24 -20.49 -12.42
C GLU A 8 -6.71 -19.56 -11.32
N THR A 9 -5.58 -19.91 -10.69
CA THR A 9 -4.96 -19.06 -9.66
C THR A 9 -4.63 -17.68 -10.23
N ARG A 10 -4.11 -17.62 -11.46
CA ARG A 10 -3.78 -16.35 -12.15
C ARG A 10 -5.02 -15.49 -12.31
N LYS A 11 -6.11 -16.07 -12.83
CA LYS A 11 -7.39 -15.37 -13.02
C LYS A 11 -7.96 -14.84 -11.70
N GLN A 12 -7.90 -15.62 -10.62
CA GLN A 12 -8.39 -15.19 -9.31
C GLN A 12 -7.58 -14.03 -8.72
N PHE A 13 -6.26 -14.05 -8.92
CA PHE A 13 -5.40 -12.94 -8.50
C PHE A 13 -5.68 -11.69 -9.31
N GLU A 14 -5.78 -11.79 -10.64
CA GLU A 14 -6.13 -10.66 -11.51
C GLU A 14 -7.46 -10.03 -11.07
N ASN A 15 -8.51 -10.83 -10.83
CA ASN A 15 -9.80 -10.34 -10.34
C ASN A 15 -9.68 -9.55 -9.01
N ARG A 16 -8.92 -10.06 -8.04
CA ARG A 16 -8.76 -9.39 -6.73
C ARG A 16 -7.93 -8.13 -6.84
N THR A 17 -6.84 -8.17 -7.62
CA THR A 17 -5.98 -7.01 -7.82
C THR A 17 -6.68 -5.91 -8.61
N GLN A 18 -7.63 -6.25 -9.49
CA GLN A 18 -8.45 -5.27 -10.20
C GLN A 18 -9.28 -4.42 -9.25
N LEU A 19 -9.88 -5.01 -8.21
CA LEU A 19 -10.60 -4.25 -7.18
C LEU A 19 -9.67 -3.25 -6.46
N LEU A 20 -8.43 -3.65 -6.20
CA LEU A 20 -7.45 -2.79 -5.54
C LEU A 20 -6.98 -1.66 -6.47
N ILE A 21 -6.82 -1.93 -7.77
CA ILE A 21 -6.55 -0.89 -8.78
C ILE A 21 -7.68 0.14 -8.77
N GLU A 22 -8.94 -0.32 -8.85
CA GLU A 22 -10.11 0.56 -8.89
C GLU A 22 -10.26 1.40 -7.63
N GLN A 23 -10.06 0.79 -6.45
CA GLN A 23 -10.05 1.50 -5.19
C GLN A 23 -9.04 2.64 -5.20
N TYR A 24 -7.78 2.36 -5.58
CA TYR A 24 -6.74 3.39 -5.55
C TYR A 24 -6.89 4.44 -6.65
N ASN A 25 -7.43 4.08 -7.82
CA ASN A 25 -7.76 5.06 -8.86
C ASN A 25 -8.80 6.09 -8.40
N SER A 26 -9.67 5.73 -7.44
CA SER A 26 -10.67 6.65 -6.90
C SER A 26 -10.07 7.74 -6.00
N PHE A 27 -8.84 7.56 -5.51
CA PHE A 27 -8.20 8.52 -4.62
C PHE A 27 -7.58 9.68 -5.39
N SER A 28 -7.92 10.89 -4.96
CA SER A 28 -7.32 12.15 -5.43
C SER A 28 -6.71 12.86 -4.23
N THR A 29 -5.40 13.06 -4.29
CA THR A 29 -4.61 13.63 -3.17
C THR A 29 -4.28 15.11 -3.40
N LEU A 30 -4.42 15.56 -4.64
CA LEU A 30 -4.44 16.96 -5.07
C LEU A 30 -5.58 17.13 -6.07
N GLU A 31 -6.11 18.34 -6.21
CA GLU A 31 -7.18 18.61 -7.16
C GLU A 31 -6.76 18.24 -8.59
N GLY A 32 -7.58 17.42 -9.25
CA GLY A 32 -7.32 16.94 -10.62
C GLY A 32 -6.20 15.90 -10.77
N ILE A 33 -5.61 15.40 -9.67
CA ILE A 33 -4.55 14.38 -9.71
C ILE A 33 -4.98 13.12 -8.95
N HIS A 34 -5.31 12.09 -9.73
CA HIS A 34 -5.66 10.76 -9.24
C HIS A 34 -4.43 9.86 -9.12
N LEU A 35 -4.45 8.97 -8.13
CA LEU A 35 -3.43 7.91 -8.03
C LEU A 35 -3.55 6.94 -9.21
N ASN A 36 -2.42 6.41 -9.66
CA ASN A 36 -2.39 5.31 -10.61
C ASN A 36 -2.35 3.97 -9.86
N GLY A 37 -3.53 3.40 -9.59
CA GLY A 37 -3.68 2.16 -8.84
C GLY A 37 -2.95 0.96 -9.46
N LYS A 38 -2.75 0.95 -10.79
CA LYS A 38 -1.97 -0.09 -11.48
C LYS A 38 -0.47 0.05 -11.23
N GLN A 39 0.04 1.28 -11.17
CA GLN A 39 1.46 1.53 -10.89
C GLN A 39 1.79 1.28 -9.41
N THR A 40 0.88 1.59 -8.49
CA THR A 40 1.07 1.36 -7.05
C THR A 40 0.65 -0.02 -6.59
N LEU A 41 0.11 -0.86 -7.48
CA LEU A 41 -0.51 -2.15 -7.12
C LEU A 41 0.38 -3.03 -6.22
N GLY A 42 1.67 -3.15 -6.53
CA GLY A 42 2.59 -3.97 -5.74
C GLY A 42 2.68 -3.53 -4.28
N GLU A 43 2.87 -2.22 -4.06
CA GLU A 43 2.91 -1.63 -2.71
C GLU A 43 1.53 -1.73 -2.03
N ASN A 44 0.44 -1.46 -2.75
CA ASN A 44 -0.91 -1.56 -2.18
C ASN A 44 -1.23 -2.99 -1.71
N ILE A 45 -0.80 -4.02 -2.45
CA ILE A 45 -0.91 -5.42 -2.03
C ILE A 45 -0.10 -5.65 -0.76
N GLY A 46 1.13 -5.14 -0.72
CA GLY A 46 2.03 -5.22 0.42
C GLY A 46 1.41 -4.60 1.68
N ASP A 47 0.91 -3.37 1.59
CA ASP A 47 0.28 -2.64 2.69
C ASP A 47 -0.95 -3.36 3.22
N LEU A 48 -1.87 -3.76 2.33
CA LEU A 48 -3.09 -4.47 2.70
C LEU A 48 -2.78 -5.81 3.35
N THR A 49 -1.87 -6.59 2.76
CA THR A 49 -1.51 -7.90 3.29
C THR A 49 -0.78 -7.76 4.62
N GLY A 50 0.14 -6.80 4.73
CA GLY A 50 0.91 -6.54 5.93
C GLY A 50 0.01 -6.19 7.13
N VAL A 51 -0.95 -5.28 6.95
CA VAL A 51 -1.86 -4.90 8.04
C VAL A 51 -2.80 -6.04 8.45
N VAL A 52 -3.31 -6.82 7.49
CA VAL A 52 -4.22 -7.95 7.79
C VAL A 52 -3.48 -9.09 8.51
N VAL A 53 -2.30 -9.47 8.03
CA VAL A 53 -1.52 -10.57 8.62
C VAL A 53 -1.01 -10.17 10.01
N ALA A 54 -0.49 -8.96 10.17
CA ALA A 54 -0.01 -8.50 11.47
C ALA A 54 -1.14 -8.30 12.49
N HIS A 55 -2.33 -7.87 12.06
CA HIS A 55 -3.51 -7.83 12.96
C HIS A 55 -3.92 -9.24 13.38
N THR A 56 -3.95 -10.19 12.44
CA THR A 56 -4.26 -11.60 12.73
C THR A 56 -3.27 -12.18 13.74
N ALA A 57 -1.97 -11.95 13.55
CA ALA A 57 -0.93 -12.35 14.49
C ALA A 57 -1.11 -11.70 15.86
N TYR A 58 -1.50 -10.42 15.91
CA TYR A 58 -1.81 -9.72 17.16
C TYR A 58 -3.00 -10.34 17.90
N GLN A 59 -4.07 -10.72 17.19
CA GLN A 59 -5.22 -11.41 17.80
C GLN A 59 -4.83 -12.78 18.37
N LEU A 60 -4.03 -13.56 17.64
CA LEU A 60 -3.53 -14.85 18.12
C LEU A 60 -2.68 -14.66 19.39
N TYR A 61 -1.78 -13.68 19.39
CA TYR A 61 -1.00 -13.33 20.57
C TYR A 61 -1.88 -12.99 21.78
N LEU A 62 -2.91 -12.16 21.60
CA LEU A 62 -3.82 -11.78 22.68
C LEU A 62 -4.70 -12.92 23.18
N LYS A 63 -5.00 -13.90 22.31
CA LYS A 63 -5.71 -15.11 22.70
C LYS A 63 -4.86 -15.95 23.66
N ASP A 64 -3.57 -16.07 23.38
CA ASP A 64 -2.62 -16.81 24.22
C ASP A 64 -2.18 -16.01 25.46
N HIS A 65 -2.35 -14.68 25.44
CA HIS A 65 -1.99 -13.78 26.53
C HIS A 65 -3.16 -12.86 26.95
N PRO A 66 -4.23 -13.40 27.56
CA PRO A 66 -5.40 -12.61 27.96
C PRO A 66 -5.06 -11.43 28.89
N ASP A 67 -4.01 -11.55 29.71
CA ASP A 67 -3.54 -10.48 30.61
C ASP A 67 -3.01 -9.24 29.86
N LYS A 68 -2.66 -9.40 28.57
CA LYS A 68 -2.21 -8.31 27.70
C LYS A 68 -3.35 -7.65 26.95
N LYS A 69 -4.55 -8.22 26.95
CA LYS A 69 -5.75 -7.66 26.31
C LYS A 69 -6.34 -6.54 27.16
N LYS A 70 -5.59 -5.44 27.28
CA LYS A 70 -5.95 -4.28 28.10
C LYS A 70 -6.33 -3.09 27.23
N ASN A 71 -7.34 -2.36 27.68
CA ASN A 71 -7.60 -1.02 27.18
C ASN A 71 -6.51 -0.10 27.71
N LEU A 72 -5.94 0.73 26.85
CA LEU A 72 -4.90 1.70 27.23
C LEU A 72 -5.25 3.05 26.63
N ASN A 73 -5.17 4.10 27.45
CA ASN A 73 -5.50 5.47 27.08
C ASN A 73 -6.89 5.62 26.44
N GLY A 74 -7.88 4.85 26.93
CA GLY A 74 -9.26 4.87 26.42
C GLY A 74 -9.50 4.06 25.14
N PHE A 75 -8.47 3.43 24.56
CA PHE A 75 -8.60 2.64 23.34
C PHE A 75 -8.57 1.14 23.62
N ILE A 76 -9.45 0.40 22.95
CA ILE A 76 -9.41 -1.07 22.93
C ILE A 76 -8.22 -1.56 22.09
N PRO A 77 -7.73 -2.80 22.29
CA PRO A 77 -6.59 -3.36 21.57
C PRO A 77 -6.60 -3.14 20.04
N ASP A 78 -7.74 -3.39 19.38
CA ASP A 78 -7.86 -3.22 17.92
C ASP A 78 -7.70 -1.77 17.49
N GLN A 79 -8.33 -0.84 18.21
CA GLN A 79 -8.18 0.59 17.94
C GLN A 79 -6.71 1.00 18.07
N ARG A 80 -6.01 0.50 19.09
CA ARG A 80 -4.58 0.79 19.28
C ARG A 80 -3.72 0.22 18.15
N TYR A 81 -4.03 -0.97 17.67
CA TYR A 81 -3.35 -1.57 16.53
C TYR A 81 -3.46 -0.66 15.30
N PHE A 82 -4.69 -0.26 14.92
CA PHE A 82 -4.89 0.59 13.75
C PHE A 82 -4.39 2.03 13.94
N LEU A 83 -4.41 2.56 15.17
CA LEU A 83 -3.76 3.84 15.49
C LEU A 83 -2.24 3.75 15.31
N SER A 84 -1.61 2.68 15.78
CA SER A 84 -0.16 2.46 15.58
C SER A 84 0.18 2.37 14.10
N PHE A 85 -0.62 1.65 13.32
CA PHE A 85 -0.46 1.55 11.88
C PHE A 85 -0.55 2.93 11.20
N ALA A 86 -1.54 3.75 11.57
CA ALA A 86 -1.68 5.10 11.05
C ALA A 86 -0.52 6.03 11.47
N GLN A 87 0.00 5.88 12.69
CA GLN A 87 1.09 6.72 13.20
C GLN A 87 2.41 6.48 12.46
N VAL A 88 2.74 5.24 12.11
CA VAL A 88 3.95 4.91 11.33
C VAL A 88 3.90 5.53 9.94
N ASN A 89 2.70 5.68 9.37
CA ASN A 89 2.49 6.26 8.04
C ASN A 89 2.34 7.80 8.06
N ARG A 90 2.53 8.45 9.21
CA ARG A 90 2.41 9.90 9.32
C ARG A 90 3.56 10.58 8.57
N SER A 91 3.23 11.32 7.51
CA SER A 91 4.17 12.13 6.75
C SER A 91 3.54 13.47 6.38
N LEU A 92 4.38 14.51 6.25
CA LEU A 92 3.96 15.84 5.80
C LEU A 92 4.82 16.24 4.60
N TYR A 93 4.16 16.66 3.53
CA TYR A 93 4.79 17.12 2.30
C TYR A 93 4.28 18.51 1.94
N THR A 94 5.13 19.34 1.36
CA THR A 94 4.66 20.54 0.67
C THR A 94 3.94 20.12 -0.62
N PRO A 95 3.01 20.93 -1.16
CA PRO A 95 2.33 20.62 -2.41
C PRO A 95 3.31 20.31 -3.57
N GLU A 96 4.44 21.02 -3.63
CA GLU A 96 5.46 20.85 -4.68
C GLU A 96 6.14 19.49 -4.60
N VAL A 97 6.58 19.09 -3.39
CA VAL A 97 7.19 17.77 -3.17
C VAL A 97 6.18 16.67 -3.46
N TYR A 98 4.94 16.86 -3.02
CA TYR A 98 3.89 15.89 -3.20
C TYR A 98 3.55 15.69 -4.69
N GLN A 99 3.48 16.77 -5.47
CA GLN A 99 3.36 16.69 -6.92
C GLN A 99 4.53 15.95 -7.57
N LEU A 100 5.77 16.13 -7.11
CA LEU A 100 6.92 15.42 -7.66
C LEU A 100 6.85 13.91 -7.37
N VAL A 101 6.47 13.54 -6.14
CA VAL A 101 6.26 12.14 -5.74
C VAL A 101 5.16 11.52 -6.60
N GLN A 102 4.02 12.20 -6.73
CA GLN A 102 2.92 11.76 -7.59
C GLN A 102 3.33 11.68 -9.06
N LYS A 103 4.05 12.66 -9.60
CA LYS A 103 4.54 12.61 -10.99
C LYS A 103 5.49 11.44 -11.22
N ARG A 104 6.32 11.06 -10.24
CA ARG A 104 7.17 9.86 -10.33
C ARG A 104 6.36 8.55 -10.24
N ILE A 105 5.24 8.58 -9.52
CA ILE A 105 4.29 7.47 -9.34
C ILE A 105 3.20 7.42 -10.45
N ILE A 106 3.00 8.48 -11.22
CA ILE A 106 1.96 8.57 -12.27
C ILE A 106 2.61 8.54 -13.66
N MET A 107 3.73 9.23 -13.83
CA MET A 107 4.49 9.23 -15.07
C MET A 107 5.72 8.36 -14.88
N ARG A 108 5.84 7.30 -15.70
CA ARG A 108 7.15 6.74 -16.06
C ARG A 108 7.95 7.81 -16.81
N LEU A 109 8.32 8.89 -16.15
CA LEU A 109 9.25 9.83 -16.74
C LEU A 109 10.57 9.08 -16.87
N PRO A 110 11.06 8.84 -18.11
CA PRO A 110 12.42 8.35 -18.27
C PRO A 110 13.32 9.33 -17.53
N ILE A 111 14.24 8.82 -16.72
CA ILE A 111 15.32 9.63 -16.17
C ILE A 111 15.95 10.33 -17.38
N PRO A 112 15.91 11.68 -17.48
CA PRO A 112 16.64 12.35 -18.54
C PRO A 112 18.12 12.21 -18.20
N CYS A 113 18.74 11.11 -18.59
CA CYS A 113 20.18 11.03 -18.69
C CYS A 113 20.58 11.99 -19.82
N LYS A 114 20.83 13.25 -19.47
CA LYS A 114 21.57 14.16 -20.34
C LYS A 114 22.94 13.55 -20.59
N GLY A 115 23.11 12.89 -21.74
CA GLY A 115 24.38 12.33 -22.20
C GLY A 115 24.47 10.81 -22.35
N CYS A 116 23.45 10.02 -21.99
CA CYS A 116 23.48 8.59 -22.34
C CYS A 116 23.13 8.41 -23.82
N SER A 117 24.15 8.27 -24.66
CA SER A 117 23.95 7.81 -26.03
C SER A 117 23.31 6.43 -25.99
N LYS A 118 22.15 6.27 -26.64
CA LYS A 118 21.66 4.94 -27.00
C LYS A 118 22.70 4.31 -27.94
N LYS A 119 23.52 3.40 -27.42
CA LYS A 119 24.15 2.37 -28.24
C LYS A 119 23.31 1.11 -28.07
N TYR A 120 22.81 0.68 -29.23
CA TYR A 120 21.97 -0.47 -29.58
C TYR A 120 21.66 -1.49 -28.47
#